data_AF-H9H4Y2-F1
#
_entry.id   AF-H9H4Y2-F1
#
_cell.length_a   1.000
_cell.length_b   1.000
_cell.length_c   1.000
_cell.angle_alpha   90.00
_cell.angle_beta   90.00
_cell.angle_gamma   90.00
#
_symmetry.space_group_name_H-M   'P 1'
#
loop_
_entity.id
_entity.type
_entity.pdbx_description
1 polymer ?
#
loop_
_entity_poly.entity_id
_entity_poly.type
_entity_poly.pdbx_seq_one_letter_code
_entity_poly.pdbx_strand_id
1 'polypeptide(L)'
;MVTWDAGSLNRSTMTLPATTFTPSGHYATISLLTVSGAWAKETFTCHVVHTPSSADKEVNKTFGVCSRNFTPPTVKILQSSCDDDGHFPPTIQLLCLISGYTPGAINVTWLENGQVMKVNSPTPPATQEGELASTQSEFTLAQKHWLSDRTYTCQVTYQGTTYNDSTKKCADSNPRGVSAYLSRPSPFDLFISKSPTITCLVVDLAPSKETVNLTWSRASGKPVPHIPATEKKQQRNGTLTVTSILPVVTQDWIEGETYQCRVTHPHLPRALVRSMTKTSGPRAAPEVYVFATPEKLESRDKRTLACLIQNFMPEDISVQWLHSDVQLPDARHSVTQPRKTKGSGFFVFSRLEVTKAEWEQKDEFICRAVHEAASPSWIVQQAVSVNPGK
;
A
#
# COMPACT_ATOMS: atom_id res chain seq x y z
N MET A 1 -26.04 26.88 43.53
CA MET A 1 -24.87 26.72 42.66
C MET A 1 -24.67 25.23 42.38
N VAL A 2 -24.33 24.87 41.13
CA VAL A 2 -24.02 23.48 40.76
C VAL A 2 -22.58 23.43 40.26
N THR A 3 -21.76 22.56 40.86
CA THR A 3 -20.36 22.34 40.48
C THR A 3 -20.09 20.85 40.30
N TRP A 4 -19.07 20.55 39.49
CA TRP A 4 -18.69 19.18 39.14
C TRP A 4 -17.25 18.92 39.52
N ASP A 5 -17.01 17.79 40.17
CA ASP A 5 -15.67 17.21 40.32
C ASP A 5 -15.50 16.00 39.38
N ALA A 6 -14.37 15.98 38.68
CA ALA A 6 -14.04 15.05 37.61
C ALA A 6 -12.55 14.63 37.63
N GLY A 7 -11.86 14.88 38.74
CA GLY A 7 -10.44 14.55 38.89
C GLY A 7 -9.52 15.35 37.95
N SER A 8 -8.48 14.70 37.41
CA SER A 8 -7.43 15.29 36.55
C SER A 8 -7.79 15.33 35.05
N LEU A 9 -9.04 15.01 34.70
CA LEU A 9 -9.51 14.99 33.31
C LEU A 9 -9.82 16.40 32.77
N ASN A 10 -9.65 16.57 31.46
CA ASN A 10 -10.16 17.76 30.78
C ASN A 10 -11.69 17.75 30.82
N ARG A 11 -12.27 18.82 31.38
CA ARG A 11 -13.73 18.95 31.58
C ARG A 11 -14.27 20.27 31.05
N SER A 12 -15.47 20.23 30.49
CA SER A 12 -16.31 21.40 30.27
C SER A 12 -17.65 21.22 30.97
N THR A 13 -18.17 22.30 31.56
CA THR A 13 -19.45 22.29 32.27
C THR A 13 -20.35 23.40 31.73
N MET A 14 -21.63 23.10 31.59
CA MET A 14 -22.64 24.04 31.13
C MET A 14 -23.87 23.93 32.02
N THR A 15 -24.25 25.02 32.70
CA THR A 15 -25.44 25.04 33.55
C THR A 15 -26.50 25.94 32.91
N LEU A 16 -27.67 25.35 32.64
CA LEU A 16 -28.82 26.03 32.06
C LEU A 16 -29.56 26.85 33.13
N PRO A 17 -30.23 27.96 32.75
CA PRO A 17 -31.04 28.75 33.67
C PRO A 17 -32.22 27.93 34.23
N ALA A 18 -32.68 28.30 35.42
CA ALA A 18 -33.77 27.59 36.09
C ALA A 18 -35.10 27.75 35.33
N THR A 19 -35.79 26.63 35.09
CA THR A 19 -37.08 26.59 34.38
C THR A 19 -38.13 25.88 35.23
N THR A 20 -39.39 26.30 35.13
CA THR A 20 -40.52 25.67 35.84
C THR A 20 -40.84 24.32 35.20
N PHE A 21 -40.69 23.24 35.96
CA PHE A 21 -40.74 21.88 35.38
C PHE A 21 -42.11 21.19 35.54
N THR A 22 -43.05 21.79 36.27
CA THR A 22 -44.36 21.17 36.57
C THR A 22 -45.44 22.22 36.87
N PRO A 23 -46.75 21.86 36.82
CA PRO A 23 -47.85 22.73 37.24
C PRO A 23 -47.81 23.12 38.73
N SER A 24 -46.97 22.47 39.54
CA SER A 24 -46.85 22.70 40.99
C SER A 24 -45.93 23.86 41.37
N GLY A 25 -45.42 24.65 40.41
CA GLY A 25 -44.65 25.87 40.68
C GLY A 25 -43.20 25.66 41.13
N HIS A 26 -42.65 24.46 40.96
CA HIS A 26 -41.26 24.15 41.34
C HIS A 26 -40.28 24.48 40.20
N TYR A 27 -39.12 25.03 40.55
CA TYR A 27 -38.04 25.36 39.61
C TYR A 27 -37.01 24.23 39.53
N ALA A 28 -36.53 23.95 38.32
CA ALA A 28 -35.47 22.99 38.06
C ALA A 28 -34.31 23.66 37.32
N THR A 29 -33.09 23.34 37.73
CA THR A 29 -31.83 23.77 37.08
C THR A 29 -31.13 22.53 36.55
N ILE A 30 -30.66 22.58 35.30
CA ILE A 30 -29.98 21.46 34.64
C ILE A 30 -28.50 21.84 34.43
N SER A 31 -27.58 20.95 34.81
CA SER A 31 -26.14 21.12 34.56
C SER A 31 -25.60 19.92 33.78
N LEU A 32 -24.87 20.18 32.71
CA LEU A 32 -24.20 19.21 31.84
C LEU A 32 -22.69 19.24 32.07
N LEU A 33 -22.09 18.05 32.21
CA LEU A 33 -20.64 17.85 32.26
C LEU A 33 -20.20 17.06 31.01
N THR A 34 -19.18 17.54 30.30
CA THR A 34 -18.53 16.81 29.20
C THR A 34 -17.06 16.58 29.56
N VAL A 35 -16.59 15.33 29.39
CA VAL A 35 -15.23 14.90 29.75
C VAL A 35 -14.58 14.14 28.59
N SER A 36 -13.26 14.25 28.44
CA SER A 36 -12.49 13.55 27.41
C SER A 36 -11.21 12.92 28.01
N GLY A 37 -10.74 11.82 27.41
CA GLY A 37 -9.59 11.04 27.91
C GLY A 37 -9.97 9.64 28.42
N ALA A 38 -9.19 9.08 29.35
CA ALA A 38 -9.41 7.73 29.89
C ALA A 38 -10.43 7.72 31.05
N TRP A 39 -11.66 8.18 30.79
CA TRP A 39 -12.73 8.40 31.79
C TRP A 39 -13.44 7.13 32.29
N ALA A 40 -13.18 5.97 31.69
CA ALA A 40 -13.95 4.73 31.90
C ALA A 40 -13.87 4.13 33.32
N LYS A 41 -12.97 4.62 34.17
CA LYS A 41 -12.79 4.19 35.58
C LYS A 41 -12.97 5.32 36.59
N GLU A 42 -13.26 6.53 36.11
CA GLU A 42 -13.37 7.71 36.97
C GLU A 42 -14.78 7.83 37.57
N THR A 43 -14.84 8.50 38.72
CA THR A 43 -16.09 8.85 39.40
C THR A 43 -16.33 10.34 39.31
N PHE A 44 -17.56 10.73 39.01
CA PHE A 44 -17.95 12.12 38.88
C PHE A 44 -18.87 12.50 40.04
N THR A 45 -18.59 13.62 40.70
CA THR A 45 -19.42 14.12 41.80
C THR A 45 -20.08 15.43 41.40
N CYS A 46 -21.41 15.44 41.41
CA CYS A 46 -22.22 16.65 41.30
C CYS A 46 -22.45 17.23 42.70
N HIS A 47 -22.01 18.46 42.89
CA HIS A 47 -22.16 19.23 44.11
C HIS A 47 -23.22 20.30 43.89
N VAL A 48 -24.31 20.23 44.65
CA VAL A 48 -25.43 21.17 44.58
C VAL A 48 -25.57 21.89 45.91
N VAL A 49 -25.37 23.20 45.89
CA VAL A 49 -25.64 24.09 47.02
C VAL A 49 -26.90 24.88 46.73
N HIS A 50 -27.93 24.68 47.54
CA HIS A 50 -29.17 25.45 47.48
C HIS A 50 -29.33 26.22 48.79
N THR A 51 -29.43 27.54 48.69
CA THR A 51 -29.45 28.46 49.83
C THR A 51 -30.87 29.04 50.03
N PRO A 52 -31.80 28.35 50.71
CA PRO A 52 -33.02 28.98 51.18
C PRO A 52 -32.76 29.69 52.52
N SER A 53 -33.58 30.71 52.77
CA SER A 53 -33.48 31.78 53.78
C SER A 53 -33.34 31.42 55.27
N SER A 54 -32.80 30.26 55.66
CA SER A 54 -32.39 30.01 57.05
C SER A 54 -31.35 28.90 57.28
N ALA A 55 -30.89 28.15 56.26
CA ALA A 55 -29.73 27.25 56.36
C ALA A 55 -29.32 26.72 54.98
N ASP A 56 -28.02 26.75 54.67
CA ASP A 56 -27.48 26.19 53.43
C ASP A 56 -27.67 24.67 53.42
N LYS A 57 -28.37 24.15 52.40
CA LYS A 57 -28.46 22.72 52.14
C LYS A 57 -27.52 22.35 51.00
N GLU A 58 -26.52 21.55 51.32
CA GLU A 58 -25.60 20.96 50.37
C GLU A 58 -25.99 19.50 50.08
N VAL A 59 -26.01 19.14 48.80
CA VAL A 59 -26.26 17.77 48.35
C VAL A 59 -25.17 17.38 47.37
N ASN A 60 -24.49 16.28 47.69
CA ASN A 60 -23.47 15.68 46.83
C ASN A 60 -24.00 14.36 46.28
N LYS A 61 -23.88 14.16 44.96
CA LYS A 61 -24.19 12.89 44.30
C LYS A 61 -23.02 12.45 43.45
N THR A 62 -22.41 11.35 43.84
CA THR A 62 -21.31 10.71 43.11
C THR A 62 -21.86 9.56 42.27
N PHE A 63 -21.43 9.49 41.02
CA PHE A 63 -21.69 8.36 40.14
C PHE A 63 -20.39 7.89 39.47
N GLY A 64 -20.20 6.57 39.43
CA GLY A 64 -19.18 5.94 38.62
C GLY A 64 -19.72 5.71 37.21
N VAL A 65 -18.84 5.81 36.22
CA VAL A 65 -19.17 5.30 34.89
C VAL A 65 -19.19 3.79 34.99
N CYS A 66 -20.38 3.19 34.89
CA CYS A 66 -20.45 1.77 34.58
C CYS A 66 -19.75 1.60 33.24
N SER A 67 -18.56 0.99 33.25
CA SER A 67 -17.99 0.39 32.04
C SER A 67 -19.05 -0.57 31.53
N ARG A 68 -19.87 -0.15 30.55
CA ARG A 68 -20.61 -1.10 29.73
C ARG A 68 -19.54 -2.05 29.22
N ASN A 69 -19.73 -3.36 29.43
CA ASN A 69 -18.84 -4.36 28.89
C ASN A 69 -18.73 -4.11 27.39
N PHE A 70 -17.59 -3.57 27.00
CA PHE A 70 -17.33 -3.14 25.64
C PHE A 70 -16.94 -4.37 24.84
N THR A 71 -17.76 -4.74 23.87
CA THR A 71 -17.49 -5.88 22.99
C THR A 71 -16.94 -5.35 21.67
N PRO A 72 -15.70 -5.72 21.29
CA PRO A 72 -15.13 -5.34 20.01
C PRO A 72 -15.78 -6.11 18.85
N PRO A 73 -15.80 -5.55 17.63
CA PRO A 73 -16.35 -6.23 16.46
C PRO A 73 -15.50 -7.43 16.06
N THR A 74 -16.19 -8.48 15.60
CA THR A 74 -15.57 -9.56 14.84
C THR A 74 -15.78 -9.29 13.35
N VAL A 75 -14.71 -9.38 12.56
CA VAL A 75 -14.74 -9.16 11.11
C VAL A 75 -14.50 -10.48 10.40
N LYS A 76 -15.39 -10.84 9.47
CA LYS A 76 -15.24 -12.02 8.61
C LYS A 76 -15.67 -11.70 7.18
N ILE A 77 -14.91 -12.16 6.20
CA ILE A 77 -15.30 -12.04 4.79
C ILE A 77 -15.91 -13.34 4.29
N LEU A 78 -17.10 -13.22 3.70
CA LEU A 78 -17.73 -14.24 2.87
C LEU A 78 -17.57 -13.87 1.39
N GLN A 79 -17.60 -14.87 0.53
CA GLN A 79 -17.48 -14.70 -0.92
C GLN A 79 -18.54 -15.51 -1.65
N SER A 80 -18.87 -15.12 -2.88
CA SER A 80 -19.71 -15.93 -3.76
C SER A 80 -19.19 -17.36 -3.88
N SER A 81 -20.11 -18.32 -3.85
CA SER A 81 -19.83 -19.72 -4.13
C SER A 81 -19.55 -19.94 -5.62
N CYS A 82 -18.81 -21.00 -5.94
CA CYS A 82 -18.76 -21.54 -7.29
C CYS A 82 -20.09 -22.23 -7.65
N ASP A 83 -20.31 -22.47 -8.94
CA ASP A 83 -21.36 -23.38 -9.40
C ASP A 83 -21.03 -24.85 -9.07
N ASP A 84 -21.96 -25.76 -9.35
CA ASP A 84 -21.83 -27.20 -9.06
C ASP A 84 -20.63 -27.84 -9.77
N ASP A 85 -20.20 -27.28 -10.91
CA ASP A 85 -19.04 -27.72 -11.69
C ASP A 85 -17.73 -27.05 -11.22
N GLY A 86 -17.78 -26.20 -10.19
CA GLY A 86 -16.62 -25.53 -9.61
C GLY A 86 -16.18 -24.27 -10.36
N HIS A 87 -16.96 -23.76 -11.32
CA HIS A 87 -16.67 -22.51 -12.02
C HIS A 87 -17.07 -21.31 -11.18
N PHE A 88 -16.24 -20.27 -11.27
CA PHE A 88 -16.54 -18.99 -10.66
C PHE A 88 -17.65 -18.27 -11.45
N PRO A 89 -18.59 -17.57 -10.78
CA PRO A 89 -19.55 -16.72 -11.48
C PRO A 89 -18.83 -15.55 -12.21
N PRO A 90 -19.47 -14.90 -13.19
CA PRO A 90 -18.88 -13.78 -13.95
C PRO A 90 -18.55 -12.57 -13.06
N THR A 91 -19.21 -12.47 -11.91
CA THR A 91 -18.97 -11.47 -10.87
C THR A 91 -18.86 -12.16 -9.52
N ILE A 92 -17.89 -11.76 -8.71
CA ILE A 92 -17.69 -12.23 -7.33
C ILE A 92 -18.15 -11.14 -6.38
N GLN A 93 -19.08 -11.48 -5.50
CA GLN A 93 -19.51 -10.62 -4.39
C GLN A 93 -18.70 -10.98 -3.15
N LEU A 94 -18.08 -9.99 -2.52
CA LEU A 94 -17.44 -10.12 -1.23
C LEU A 94 -18.30 -9.42 -0.17
N LEU A 95 -18.67 -10.15 0.88
CA LEU A 95 -19.49 -9.68 1.98
C LEU A 95 -18.67 -9.68 3.26
N CYS A 96 -18.33 -8.49 3.76
CA CYS A 96 -17.69 -8.31 5.05
C CYS A 96 -18.75 -8.23 6.14
N LEU A 97 -18.82 -9.26 6.99
CA LEU A 97 -19.69 -9.32 8.15
C LEU A 97 -18.96 -8.77 9.38
N ILE A 98 -19.60 -7.82 10.05
CA ILE A 98 -19.07 -7.12 11.22
C ILE A 98 -20.08 -7.33 12.34
N SER A 99 -19.77 -8.21 13.30
CA SER A 99 -20.76 -8.66 14.27
C SER A 99 -20.28 -8.57 15.71
N GLY A 100 -21.26 -8.55 16.63
CA GLY A 100 -21.05 -8.72 18.06
C GLY A 100 -20.39 -7.53 18.74
N TYR A 101 -20.53 -6.31 18.20
CA TYR A 101 -19.93 -5.12 18.81
C TYR A 101 -20.94 -4.31 19.61
N THR A 102 -20.47 -3.59 20.63
CA THR A 102 -21.33 -2.62 21.34
C THR A 102 -21.76 -1.51 20.37
N PRO A 103 -23.04 -1.12 20.26
CA PRO A 103 -23.51 -0.12 19.29
C PRO A 103 -22.68 1.19 19.32
N GLY A 104 -22.21 1.63 18.16
CA GLY A 104 -21.40 2.83 17.99
C GLY A 104 -20.99 3.06 16.53
N ALA A 105 -20.35 4.20 16.25
CA ALA A 105 -19.93 4.56 14.89
C ALA A 105 -18.77 3.68 14.41
N ILE A 106 -18.93 3.06 13.23
CA ILE A 106 -17.94 2.24 12.54
C ILE A 106 -17.63 2.82 11.18
N ASN A 107 -16.35 2.81 10.79
CA ASN A 107 -15.91 3.09 9.43
C ASN A 107 -15.36 1.83 8.78
N VAL A 108 -15.80 1.52 7.56
CA VAL A 108 -15.33 0.37 6.78
C VAL A 108 -14.59 0.86 5.54
N THR A 109 -13.41 0.29 5.28
CA THR A 109 -12.57 0.60 4.12
C THR A 109 -12.15 -0.72 3.46
N TRP A 110 -12.31 -0.81 2.14
CA TRP A 110 -11.81 -1.94 1.36
C TRP A 110 -10.44 -1.64 0.78
N LEU A 111 -9.52 -2.60 0.87
CA LEU A 111 -8.20 -2.52 0.27
C LEU A 111 -8.02 -3.60 -0.81
N GLU A 112 -7.38 -3.25 -1.92
CA GLU A 112 -6.85 -4.17 -2.92
C GLU A 112 -5.33 -4.18 -2.82
N ASN A 113 -4.73 -5.33 -2.48
CA ASN A 113 -3.30 -5.47 -2.25
C ASN A 113 -2.71 -4.40 -1.29
N GLY A 114 -3.50 -3.98 -0.29
CA GLY A 114 -3.13 -2.95 0.67
C GLY A 114 -3.41 -1.50 0.23
N GLN A 115 -3.85 -1.26 -1.01
CA GLN A 115 -4.24 0.07 -1.48
C GLN A 115 -5.73 0.31 -1.31
N VAL A 116 -6.11 1.51 -0.84
CA VAL A 116 -7.50 1.89 -0.62
C VAL A 116 -8.28 1.89 -1.93
N MET A 117 -9.37 1.13 -1.97
CA MET A 117 -10.28 1.07 -3.11
C MET A 117 -11.32 2.19 -3.03
N LYS A 118 -11.66 2.79 -4.18
CA LYS A 118 -12.85 3.63 -4.31
C LYS A 118 -14.06 2.72 -4.56
N VAL A 119 -14.71 2.31 -3.48
CA VAL A 119 -15.92 1.48 -3.55
C VAL A 119 -17.14 2.34 -3.27
N ASN A 120 -18.09 2.36 -4.21
CA ASN A 120 -19.37 3.04 -4.04
C ASN A 120 -20.40 2.13 -3.34
N SER A 121 -20.04 1.62 -2.17
CA SER A 121 -20.91 0.76 -1.36
C SER A 121 -21.09 1.38 0.03
N PRO A 122 -22.17 2.15 0.26
CA PRO A 122 -22.45 2.67 1.59
C PRO A 122 -22.62 1.51 2.57
N THR A 123 -22.02 1.61 3.75
CA THR A 123 -22.25 0.65 4.83
C THR A 123 -23.71 0.79 5.29
N PRO A 124 -24.55 -0.26 5.17
CA PRO A 124 -25.90 -0.22 5.71
C PRO A 124 -25.94 0.11 7.21
N PRO A 125 -27.07 0.67 7.70
CA PRO A 125 -27.28 0.91 9.12
C PRO A 125 -27.05 -0.36 9.93
N ALA A 126 -26.47 -0.22 11.12
CA ALA A 126 -26.27 -1.34 12.02
C ALA A 126 -27.61 -1.90 12.50
N THR A 127 -27.77 -3.22 12.41
CA THR A 127 -28.87 -3.94 13.03
C THR A 127 -28.50 -4.20 14.48
N GLN A 128 -29.39 -3.82 15.40
CA GLN A 128 -29.19 -4.06 16.83
C GLN A 128 -29.96 -5.32 17.26
N GLU A 129 -29.23 -6.26 17.86
CA GLU A 129 -29.76 -7.51 18.41
C GLU A 129 -29.45 -7.53 19.92
N GLY A 130 -30.41 -7.08 20.73
CA GLY A 130 -30.20 -6.92 22.17
C GLY A 130 -29.23 -5.77 22.49
N GLU A 131 -28.15 -6.09 23.21
CA GLU A 131 -27.11 -5.12 23.58
C GLU A 131 -25.99 -4.97 22.54
N LEU A 132 -25.96 -5.84 21.52
CA LEU A 132 -24.93 -5.85 20.50
C LEU A 132 -25.49 -5.42 19.14
N ALA A 133 -24.62 -4.91 18.30
CA ALA A 133 -24.88 -4.51 16.94
C ALA A 133 -24.11 -5.38 15.95
N SER A 134 -24.67 -5.48 14.75
CA SER A 134 -24.07 -6.11 13.59
C SER A 134 -24.29 -5.21 12.37
N THR A 135 -23.31 -5.15 11.48
CA THR A 135 -23.43 -4.49 10.17
C THR A 135 -22.66 -5.30 9.14
N GLN A 136 -22.80 -4.94 7.87
CA GLN A 136 -22.09 -5.58 6.79
C GLN A 136 -21.67 -4.55 5.76
N SER A 137 -20.65 -4.87 4.98
CA SER A 137 -20.28 -4.11 3.78
C SER A 137 -20.06 -5.09 2.65
N GLU A 138 -20.61 -4.79 1.48
CA GLU A 138 -20.46 -5.63 0.32
C GLU A 138 -19.94 -4.86 -0.89
N PHE A 139 -19.20 -5.54 -1.74
CA PHE A 139 -18.91 -5.04 -3.06
C PHE A 139 -18.77 -6.20 -4.05
N THR A 140 -18.98 -5.87 -5.32
CA THR A 140 -18.93 -6.82 -6.42
C THR A 140 -17.75 -6.50 -7.32
N LEU A 141 -16.97 -7.52 -7.68
CA LEU A 141 -15.83 -7.41 -8.58
C LEU A 141 -15.95 -8.40 -9.75
N ALA A 142 -15.42 -8.05 -10.91
CA ALA A 142 -15.47 -8.93 -12.07
C ALA A 142 -14.51 -10.12 -11.90
N GLN A 143 -14.92 -11.31 -12.38
CA GLN A 143 -14.18 -12.57 -12.24
C GLN A 143 -12.69 -12.45 -12.62
N LYS A 144 -12.36 -11.70 -13.67
CA LYS A 144 -10.97 -11.45 -14.09
C LYS A 144 -10.07 -10.88 -12.97
N HIS A 145 -10.62 -10.02 -12.11
CA HIS A 145 -9.88 -9.43 -10.99
C HIS A 145 -9.69 -10.43 -9.84
N TRP A 146 -10.66 -11.32 -9.62
CA TRP A 146 -10.55 -12.43 -8.66
C TRP A 146 -9.48 -13.43 -9.08
N LEU A 147 -9.49 -13.83 -10.35
CA LEU A 147 -8.54 -14.77 -10.94
C LEU A 147 -7.12 -14.21 -11.06
N SER A 148 -6.92 -12.91 -10.87
CA SER A 148 -5.61 -12.25 -10.89
C SER A 148 -4.82 -12.39 -9.57
N ASP A 149 -5.20 -13.32 -8.68
CA ASP A 149 -4.52 -13.61 -7.41
C ASP A 149 -4.40 -12.41 -6.44
N ARG A 150 -5.25 -11.39 -6.62
CA ARG A 150 -5.29 -10.18 -5.78
C ARG A 150 -5.83 -10.51 -4.40
N THR A 151 -5.34 -9.81 -3.38
CA THR A 151 -5.83 -9.90 -2.00
C THR A 151 -6.76 -8.73 -1.71
N TYR A 152 -7.95 -9.02 -1.20
CA TYR A 152 -8.94 -8.02 -0.80
C TYR A 152 -9.08 -8.04 0.72
N THR A 153 -8.98 -6.87 1.34
CA THR A 153 -9.03 -6.72 2.80
C THR A 153 -10.19 -5.82 3.18
N CYS A 154 -11.05 -6.30 4.07
CA CYS A 154 -12.04 -5.47 4.75
C CYS A 154 -11.39 -4.92 6.01
N GLN A 155 -11.19 -3.60 6.07
CA GLN A 155 -10.61 -2.91 7.21
C GLN A 155 -11.70 -2.10 7.92
N VAL A 156 -11.90 -2.38 9.21
CA VAL A 156 -12.93 -1.80 10.05
C VAL A 156 -12.26 -0.98 11.14
N THR A 157 -12.58 0.31 11.21
CA THR A 157 -12.14 1.19 12.29
C THR A 157 -13.31 1.42 13.24
N TYR A 158 -13.13 1.02 14.50
CA TYR A 158 -14.11 1.16 15.56
C TYR A 158 -13.43 1.68 16.83
N GLN A 159 -13.92 2.80 17.38
CA GLN A 159 -13.37 3.46 18.58
C GLN A 159 -11.84 3.66 18.51
N GLY A 160 -11.33 4.03 17.33
CA GLY A 160 -9.90 4.25 17.10
C GLY A 160 -9.04 2.98 16.94
N THR A 161 -9.63 1.79 17.09
CA THR A 161 -8.94 0.50 16.87
C THR A 161 -9.31 -0.06 15.50
N THR A 162 -8.34 -0.71 14.84
CA THR A 162 -8.53 -1.32 13.52
C THR A 162 -8.65 -2.84 13.63
N TYR A 163 -9.69 -3.39 13.00
CA TYR A 163 -9.95 -4.81 12.85
C TYR A 163 -9.98 -5.11 11.35
N ASN A 164 -9.46 -6.26 10.92
CA ASN A 164 -9.51 -6.60 9.50
C ASN A 164 -9.60 -8.11 9.28
N ASP A 165 -10.06 -8.44 8.09
CA ASP A 165 -9.98 -9.78 7.53
C ASP A 165 -9.59 -9.65 6.04
N SER A 166 -8.94 -10.67 5.48
CA SER A 166 -8.46 -10.66 4.10
C SER A 166 -8.76 -11.96 3.39
N THR A 167 -9.22 -11.86 2.14
CA THR A 167 -9.50 -13.00 1.28
C THR A 167 -8.80 -12.86 -0.08
N LYS A 168 -8.59 -13.99 -0.73
CA LYS A 168 -8.12 -14.11 -2.11
C LYS A 168 -8.66 -15.41 -2.71
N LYS A 169 -8.49 -15.61 -4.01
CA LYS A 169 -8.77 -16.90 -4.65
C LYS A 169 -8.08 -18.04 -3.90
N CYS A 170 -8.83 -19.09 -3.60
CA CYS A 170 -8.29 -20.32 -3.02
C CYS A 170 -7.17 -20.87 -3.92
N ALA A 171 -6.12 -21.42 -3.29
CA ALA A 171 -5.02 -22.04 -3.99
C ALA A 171 -5.53 -23.22 -4.84
N ASP A 172 -4.91 -23.43 -6.00
CA ASP A 172 -5.20 -24.59 -6.83
C ASP A 172 -4.81 -25.87 -6.08
N SER A 173 -5.53 -26.96 -6.34
CA SER A 173 -5.31 -28.26 -5.66
C SER A 173 -3.92 -28.83 -5.90
N ASN A 174 -3.30 -28.49 -7.03
CA ASN A 174 -1.94 -28.89 -7.37
C ASN A 174 -0.96 -27.73 -7.18
N PRO A 175 0.12 -27.92 -6.38
CA PRO A 175 1.14 -26.89 -6.24
C PRO A 175 1.83 -26.62 -7.59
N ARG A 176 2.04 -25.35 -7.91
CA ARG A 176 2.80 -24.96 -9.11
C ARG A 176 4.24 -25.46 -9.01
N GLY A 177 4.83 -25.80 -10.15
CA GLY A 177 6.23 -26.19 -10.24
C GLY A 177 7.17 -25.03 -9.96
N VAL A 178 8.34 -25.36 -9.40
CA VAL A 178 9.41 -24.40 -9.10
C VAL A 178 9.88 -23.71 -10.38
N SER A 179 9.99 -22.38 -10.33
CA SER A 179 10.46 -21.57 -11.46
C SER A 179 11.65 -20.71 -11.06
N ALA A 180 12.60 -20.53 -11.99
CA ALA A 180 13.78 -19.69 -11.80
C ALA A 180 13.85 -18.62 -12.91
N TYR A 181 14.11 -17.38 -12.48
CA TYR A 181 14.24 -16.18 -13.31
C TYR A 181 15.59 -15.54 -13.08
N LEU A 182 16.14 -14.90 -14.11
CA LEU A 182 17.43 -14.22 -14.05
C LEU A 182 17.28 -12.82 -14.65
N SER A 183 17.63 -11.79 -13.88
CA SER A 183 17.60 -10.40 -14.34
C SER A 183 18.98 -9.89 -14.75
N ARG A 184 18.99 -8.97 -15.70
CA ARG A 184 20.19 -8.21 -16.13
C ARG A 184 20.47 -7.07 -15.13
N PRO A 185 21.70 -6.56 -15.07
CA PRO A 185 21.98 -5.34 -14.33
C PRO A 185 21.21 -4.17 -14.92
N SER A 186 20.75 -3.25 -14.08
CA SER A 186 20.10 -2.04 -14.57
C SER A 186 21.12 -1.14 -15.28
N PRO A 187 20.73 -0.40 -16.34
CA PRO A 187 21.59 0.63 -16.93
C PRO A 187 22.07 1.67 -15.93
N PHE A 188 21.23 2.05 -14.96
CA PHE A 188 21.65 2.91 -13.85
C PHE A 188 22.83 2.31 -13.07
N ASP A 189 22.76 1.02 -12.72
CA ASP A 189 23.82 0.39 -11.94
C ASP A 189 25.11 0.17 -12.73
N LEU A 190 24.98 -0.06 -14.03
CA LEU A 190 26.12 -0.22 -14.93
C LEU A 190 26.87 1.10 -15.14
N PHE A 191 26.16 2.18 -15.44
CA PHE A 191 26.77 3.41 -15.95
C PHE A 191 26.86 4.54 -14.93
N ILE A 192 25.95 4.59 -13.95
CA ILE A 192 25.85 5.68 -12.98
C ILE A 192 26.43 5.29 -11.63
N SER A 193 25.86 4.28 -10.95
CA SER A 193 26.35 3.85 -9.64
C SER A 193 27.63 2.99 -9.74
N LYS A 194 27.89 2.41 -10.92
CA LYS A 194 29.04 1.54 -11.22
C LYS A 194 29.13 0.33 -10.29
N SER A 195 27.98 -0.16 -9.82
CA SER A 195 27.86 -1.35 -8.97
C SER A 195 26.83 -2.33 -9.54
N PRO A 196 27.04 -2.88 -10.76
CA PRO A 196 26.07 -3.74 -11.42
C PRO A 196 25.91 -5.09 -10.71
N THR A 197 24.67 -5.52 -10.57
CA THR A 197 24.32 -6.83 -10.02
C THR A 197 23.39 -7.59 -10.96
N ILE A 198 23.52 -8.92 -10.99
CA ILE A 198 22.51 -9.81 -11.58
C ILE A 198 21.78 -10.57 -10.48
N THR A 199 20.49 -10.82 -10.66
CA THR A 199 19.66 -11.46 -9.64
C THR A 199 19.02 -12.74 -10.18
N CYS A 200 19.26 -13.86 -9.51
CA CYS A 200 18.56 -15.11 -9.73
C CYS A 200 17.45 -15.29 -8.71
N LEU A 201 16.21 -15.30 -9.18
CA LEU A 201 14.99 -15.41 -8.38
C LEU A 201 14.36 -16.79 -8.58
N VAL A 202 14.24 -17.57 -7.50
CA VAL A 202 13.57 -18.87 -7.48
C VAL A 202 12.27 -18.76 -6.70
N VAL A 203 11.15 -19.11 -7.32
CA VAL A 203 9.80 -19.03 -6.73
C VAL A 203 9.14 -20.39 -6.64
N ASP A 204 8.08 -20.48 -5.85
CA ASP A 204 7.24 -21.66 -5.69
C ASP A 204 7.98 -22.90 -5.16
N LEU A 205 9.01 -22.69 -4.33
CA LEU A 205 9.64 -23.78 -3.59
C LEU A 205 8.71 -24.21 -2.45
N ALA A 206 8.53 -25.52 -2.28
CA ALA A 206 7.89 -26.04 -1.08
C ALA A 206 8.79 -25.79 0.14
N PRO A 207 8.25 -25.36 1.30
CA PRO A 207 9.02 -25.28 2.53
C PRO A 207 9.45 -26.69 2.95
N SER A 208 10.71 -27.01 2.73
CA SER A 208 11.30 -28.29 3.13
C SER A 208 12.46 -28.04 4.10
N LYS A 209 12.85 -29.08 4.85
CA LYS A 209 14.09 -29.04 5.65
C LYS A 209 15.34 -29.06 4.76
N GLU A 210 15.19 -29.45 3.50
CA GLU A 210 16.28 -29.57 2.56
C GLU A 210 16.59 -28.21 1.93
N THR A 211 17.86 -27.86 1.90
CA THR A 211 18.30 -26.61 1.30
C THR A 211 18.38 -26.73 -0.21
N VAL A 212 17.65 -25.86 -0.91
CA VAL A 212 17.93 -25.56 -2.32
C VAL A 212 19.36 -25.04 -2.44
N ASN A 213 20.11 -25.63 -3.37
CA ASN A 213 21.47 -25.21 -3.69
C ASN A 213 21.45 -24.36 -4.96
N LEU A 214 22.03 -23.17 -4.87
CA LEU A 214 22.08 -22.18 -5.95
C LEU A 214 23.56 -21.84 -6.20
N THR A 215 24.04 -22.15 -7.40
CA THR A 215 25.43 -21.90 -7.79
C THR A 215 25.50 -20.98 -9.00
N TRP A 216 26.55 -20.17 -9.03
CA TRP A 216 26.86 -19.26 -10.13
C TRP A 216 28.11 -19.73 -10.88
N SER A 217 28.11 -19.57 -12.20
CA SER A 217 29.27 -19.82 -13.05
C SER A 217 29.37 -18.81 -14.19
N ARG A 218 30.58 -18.66 -14.73
CA ARG A 218 30.86 -17.87 -15.94
C ARG A 218 31.11 -18.83 -17.11
N ALA A 219 30.64 -18.48 -18.30
CA ALA A 219 30.86 -19.31 -19.49
C ALA A 219 32.35 -19.38 -19.88
N SER A 220 33.13 -18.34 -19.57
CA SER A 220 34.59 -18.35 -19.74
C SER A 220 35.34 -19.33 -18.83
N GLY A 221 34.67 -19.93 -17.83
CA GLY A 221 35.30 -20.79 -16.82
C GLY A 221 36.09 -20.03 -15.75
N LYS A 222 36.19 -18.69 -15.85
CA LYS A 222 36.77 -17.84 -14.80
C LYS A 222 35.96 -17.94 -13.49
N PRO A 223 36.59 -17.73 -12.33
CA PRO A 223 35.86 -17.68 -11.07
C PRO A 223 34.85 -16.54 -11.06
N VAL A 224 33.76 -16.72 -10.30
CA VAL A 224 32.82 -15.64 -10.02
C VAL A 224 33.52 -14.56 -9.20
N PRO A 225 33.34 -13.28 -9.53
CA PRO A 225 34.19 -12.21 -8.99
C PRO A 225 33.92 -11.92 -7.50
N HIS A 226 32.69 -12.18 -7.03
CA HIS A 226 32.26 -11.88 -5.68
C HIS A 226 31.36 -13.00 -5.13
N ILE A 227 31.25 -13.05 -3.80
CA ILE A 227 30.33 -13.96 -3.12
C ILE A 227 28.90 -13.45 -3.32
N PRO A 228 27.97 -14.27 -3.83
CA PRO A 228 26.59 -13.86 -4.00
C PRO A 228 25.88 -13.75 -2.66
N ALA A 229 25.14 -12.66 -2.45
CA ALA A 229 24.21 -12.54 -1.33
C ALA A 229 22.99 -13.41 -1.61
N THR A 230 22.50 -14.16 -0.61
CA THR A 230 21.34 -15.04 -0.77
C THR A 230 20.33 -14.81 0.35
N GLU A 231 19.10 -14.53 -0.03
CA GLU A 231 17.99 -14.27 0.88
C GLU A 231 16.86 -15.27 0.64
N LYS A 232 16.22 -15.70 1.73
CA LYS A 232 15.08 -16.61 1.71
C LYS A 232 13.89 -15.93 2.34
N LYS A 233 12.75 -15.95 1.65
CA LYS A 233 11.52 -15.31 2.11
C LYS A 233 10.36 -16.28 2.01
N GLN A 234 9.73 -16.55 3.14
CA GLN A 234 8.48 -17.29 3.20
C GLN A 234 7.35 -16.39 2.67
N GLN A 235 6.58 -16.90 1.72
CA GLN A 235 5.47 -16.21 1.08
C GLN A 235 4.15 -16.55 1.78
N ARG A 236 3.17 -15.66 1.68
CA ARG A 236 1.84 -15.83 2.29
C ARG A 236 1.05 -17.02 1.73
N ASN A 237 1.33 -17.41 0.48
CA ASN A 237 0.76 -18.60 -0.16
C ASN A 237 1.40 -19.91 0.35
N GLY A 238 2.28 -19.85 1.36
CA GLY A 238 2.96 -21.01 1.91
C GLY A 238 4.20 -21.45 1.13
N THR A 239 4.55 -20.83 0.00
CA THR A 239 5.78 -21.17 -0.75
C THR A 239 6.99 -20.39 -0.24
N LEU A 240 8.19 -20.87 -0.55
CA LEU A 240 9.45 -20.22 -0.27
C LEU A 240 9.98 -19.56 -1.55
N THR A 241 10.48 -18.34 -1.42
CA THR A 241 11.24 -17.65 -2.47
C THR A 241 12.70 -17.53 -2.06
N VAL A 242 13.60 -17.81 -2.99
CA VAL A 242 15.04 -17.63 -2.79
C VAL A 242 15.57 -16.66 -3.83
N THR A 243 16.21 -15.59 -3.36
CA THR A 243 16.80 -14.55 -4.19
C THR A 243 18.30 -14.56 -3.99
N SER A 244 19.06 -14.77 -5.05
CA SER A 244 20.53 -14.69 -5.03
C SER A 244 20.99 -13.54 -5.91
N ILE A 245 21.81 -12.65 -5.35
CA ILE A 245 22.29 -11.43 -6.00
C ILE A 245 23.80 -11.54 -6.15
N LEU A 246 24.29 -11.53 -7.40
CA LEU A 246 25.71 -11.58 -7.72
C LEU A 246 26.20 -10.21 -8.24
N PRO A 247 27.11 -9.54 -7.52
CA PRO A 247 27.84 -8.40 -8.05
C PRO A 247 28.75 -8.82 -9.21
N VAL A 248 28.62 -8.16 -10.36
CA VAL A 248 29.42 -8.44 -11.55
C VAL A 248 30.42 -7.32 -11.81
N VAL A 249 31.50 -7.63 -12.53
CA VAL A 249 32.46 -6.61 -12.96
C VAL A 249 31.89 -5.93 -14.20
N THR A 250 31.82 -4.60 -14.18
CA THR A 250 31.24 -3.80 -15.27
C THR A 250 31.85 -4.12 -16.63
N GLN A 251 33.18 -4.24 -16.68
CA GLN A 251 33.90 -4.53 -17.93
C GLN A 251 33.56 -5.93 -18.48
N ASP A 252 33.54 -6.96 -17.62
CA ASP A 252 33.16 -8.33 -18.02
C ASP A 252 31.76 -8.35 -18.66
N TRP A 253 30.81 -7.63 -18.07
CA TRP A 253 29.45 -7.53 -18.61
C TRP A 253 29.41 -6.81 -19.96
N ILE A 254 30.10 -5.67 -20.08
CA ILE A 254 30.12 -4.86 -21.31
C ILE A 254 30.76 -5.63 -22.47
N GLU A 255 31.79 -6.44 -22.19
CA GLU A 255 32.48 -7.30 -23.15
C GLU A 255 31.68 -8.54 -23.55
N GLY A 256 30.54 -8.81 -22.90
CA GLY A 256 29.64 -9.90 -23.26
C GLY A 256 29.89 -11.22 -22.53
N GLU A 257 30.51 -11.20 -21.34
CA GLU A 257 30.58 -12.39 -20.48
C GLU A 257 29.17 -12.97 -20.24
N THR A 258 29.08 -14.29 -20.19
CA THR A 258 27.82 -14.99 -19.91
C THR A 258 27.84 -15.57 -18.51
N TYR A 259 26.87 -15.17 -17.70
CA TYR A 259 26.67 -15.67 -16.34
C TYR A 259 25.56 -16.71 -16.31
N GLN A 260 25.75 -17.76 -15.51
CA GLN A 260 24.79 -18.84 -15.34
C GLN A 260 24.42 -19.01 -13.87
N CYS A 261 23.12 -19.05 -13.58
CA CYS A 261 22.56 -19.47 -12.30
C CYS A 261 22.04 -20.90 -12.44
N ARG A 262 22.56 -21.82 -11.63
CA ARG A 262 22.15 -23.23 -11.57
C ARG A 262 21.50 -23.52 -10.22
N VAL A 263 20.27 -24.03 -10.27
CA VAL A 263 19.45 -24.34 -9.09
C VAL A 263 19.23 -25.85 -9.03
N THR A 264 19.58 -26.46 -7.90
CA THR A 264 19.38 -27.90 -7.64
C THR A 264 18.69 -28.13 -6.30
N HIS A 265 17.79 -29.10 -6.28
CA HIS A 265 17.08 -29.54 -5.07
C HIS A 265 16.73 -31.03 -5.26
N PRO A 266 16.72 -31.87 -4.21
CA PRO A 266 16.49 -33.32 -4.33
C PRO A 266 15.15 -33.67 -5.00
N HIS A 267 14.10 -32.89 -4.72
CA HIS A 267 12.78 -33.06 -5.34
C HIS A 267 12.62 -32.37 -6.72
N LEU A 268 13.66 -31.71 -7.24
CA LEU A 268 13.62 -31.22 -8.62
C LEU A 268 14.02 -32.36 -9.57
N PRO A 269 13.20 -32.69 -10.58
CA PRO A 269 13.52 -33.78 -11.52
C PRO A 269 14.80 -33.50 -12.31
N ARG A 270 15.12 -32.22 -12.55
CA ARG A 270 16.34 -31.75 -13.19
C ARG A 270 16.75 -30.40 -12.61
N ALA A 271 18.05 -30.11 -12.67
CA ALA A 271 18.58 -28.80 -12.31
C ALA A 271 17.98 -27.72 -13.22
N LEU A 272 17.54 -26.60 -12.64
CA LEU A 272 17.13 -25.42 -13.41
C LEU A 272 18.37 -24.58 -13.71
N VAL A 273 18.61 -24.30 -14.99
CA VAL A 273 19.75 -23.46 -15.42
C VAL A 273 19.22 -22.26 -16.17
N ARG A 274 19.66 -21.07 -15.78
CA ARG A 274 19.39 -19.80 -16.45
C ARG A 274 20.69 -19.11 -16.78
N SER A 275 20.84 -18.68 -18.02
CA SER A 275 21.99 -17.92 -18.50
C SER A 275 21.58 -16.51 -18.88
N MET A 276 22.51 -15.57 -18.74
CA MET A 276 22.33 -14.20 -19.17
C MET A 276 23.65 -13.59 -19.64
N THR A 277 23.60 -12.77 -20.67
CA THR A 277 24.70 -11.97 -21.21
C THR A 277 24.14 -10.64 -21.69
N LYS A 278 25.03 -9.72 -22.06
CA LYS A 278 24.67 -8.44 -22.68
C LYS A 278 23.91 -8.68 -23.99
N THR A 279 22.84 -7.91 -24.19
CA THR A 279 22.04 -7.93 -25.41
C THR A 279 22.90 -7.54 -26.64
N SER A 280 22.91 -8.40 -27.65
CA SER A 280 23.55 -8.15 -28.94
C SER A 280 22.64 -7.38 -29.91
N GLY A 281 23.20 -6.81 -30.97
CA GLY A 281 22.43 -6.14 -32.02
C GLY A 281 22.72 -4.63 -32.17
N PRO A 282 21.86 -3.89 -32.89
CA PRO A 282 22.05 -2.46 -33.14
C PRO A 282 21.81 -1.64 -31.86
N ARG A 283 22.46 -0.47 -31.79
CA ARG A 283 22.34 0.47 -30.68
C ARG A 283 21.78 1.79 -31.18
N ALA A 284 20.81 2.33 -30.47
CA ALA A 284 20.21 3.62 -30.78
C ALA A 284 19.93 4.37 -29.47
N ALA A 285 20.32 5.64 -29.43
CA ALA A 285 20.11 6.51 -28.28
C ALA A 285 18.60 6.82 -28.11
N PRO A 286 18.11 6.95 -26.86
CA PRO A 286 16.73 7.38 -26.63
C PRO A 286 16.53 8.85 -26.99
N GLU A 287 15.37 9.14 -27.55
CA GLU A 287 14.78 10.48 -27.56
C GLU A 287 13.87 10.62 -26.34
N VAL A 288 13.98 11.74 -25.62
CA VAL A 288 13.16 12.03 -24.43
C VAL A 288 12.28 13.23 -24.74
N TYR A 289 10.98 13.10 -24.46
CA TYR A 289 9.97 14.15 -24.59
C TYR A 289 9.15 14.24 -23.31
N VAL A 290 9.06 15.42 -22.71
CA VAL A 290 8.35 15.63 -21.44
C VAL A 290 7.21 16.61 -21.59
N PHE A 291 6.07 16.27 -21.00
CA PHE A 291 4.80 16.99 -21.13
C PHE A 291 4.16 17.20 -19.76
N ALA A 292 3.57 18.37 -19.55
CA ALA A 292 2.68 18.63 -18.43
C ALA A 292 1.22 18.59 -18.91
N THR A 293 0.33 17.93 -18.17
CA THR A 293 -1.10 18.00 -18.46
C THR A 293 -1.63 19.42 -18.25
N PRO A 294 -2.59 19.88 -19.07
CA PRO A 294 -3.22 21.18 -18.88
C PRO A 294 -3.92 21.26 -17.52
N GLU A 295 -4.07 22.48 -17.02
CA GLU A 295 -4.80 22.72 -15.77
C GLU A 295 -6.26 22.27 -15.90
N LYS A 296 -6.73 21.49 -14.93
CA LYS A 296 -8.13 21.11 -14.80
C LYS A 296 -8.71 21.75 -13.55
N LEU A 297 -9.93 22.27 -13.65
CA LEU A 297 -10.62 22.97 -12.56
C LEU A 297 -10.77 22.10 -11.30
N GLU A 298 -10.87 20.78 -11.46
CA GLU A 298 -11.03 19.80 -10.37
C GLU A 298 -9.72 19.39 -9.67
N SER A 299 -8.55 19.77 -10.20
CA SER A 299 -7.26 19.35 -9.65
C SER A 299 -6.25 20.50 -9.62
N ARG A 300 -6.62 21.63 -8.99
CA ARG A 300 -5.71 22.80 -8.88
C ARG A 300 -4.45 22.50 -8.07
N ASP A 301 -4.52 21.57 -7.13
CA ASP A 301 -3.40 21.26 -6.22
C ASP A 301 -2.51 20.10 -6.68
N LYS A 302 -2.86 19.46 -7.81
CA LYS A 302 -2.09 18.34 -8.39
C LYS A 302 -2.04 18.39 -9.90
N ARG A 303 -0.87 18.13 -10.48
CA ARG A 303 -0.68 18.02 -11.94
C ARG A 303 -0.02 16.69 -12.28
N THR A 304 -0.30 16.18 -13.47
CA THR A 304 0.36 14.97 -13.99
C THR A 304 1.40 15.38 -15.02
N LEU A 305 2.61 14.87 -14.86
CA LEU A 305 3.68 14.96 -15.85
C LEU A 305 3.82 13.60 -16.56
N ALA A 306 4.06 13.66 -17.86
CA ALA A 306 4.27 12.49 -18.71
C ALA A 306 5.62 12.62 -19.44
N CYS A 307 6.38 11.54 -19.48
CA CYS A 307 7.64 11.46 -20.20
C CYS A 307 7.58 10.31 -21.20
N LEU A 308 7.71 10.61 -22.49
CA LEU A 308 7.87 9.64 -23.56
C LEU A 308 9.35 9.47 -23.85
N ILE A 309 9.83 8.23 -23.79
CA ILE A 309 11.19 7.87 -24.17
C ILE A 309 11.10 6.87 -25.30
N GLN A 310 11.66 7.15 -26.48
CA GLN A 310 11.43 6.33 -27.67
C GLN A 310 12.67 6.16 -28.56
N ASN A 311 12.55 5.25 -29.53
CA ASN A 311 13.53 4.92 -30.57
C ASN A 311 14.88 4.39 -30.03
N PHE A 312 14.92 3.89 -28.80
CA PHE A 312 16.14 3.34 -28.20
C PHE A 312 16.30 1.84 -28.47
N MET A 313 17.54 1.38 -28.53
CA MET A 313 17.93 -0.04 -28.63
C MET A 313 19.24 -0.29 -27.89
N PRO A 314 19.36 -1.36 -27.08
CA PRO A 314 18.39 -2.42 -26.77
C PRO A 314 17.24 -1.96 -25.85
N GLU A 315 16.38 -2.87 -25.38
CA GLU A 315 15.23 -2.54 -24.52
C GLU A 315 15.61 -2.12 -23.09
N ASP A 316 16.86 -2.37 -22.68
CA ASP A 316 17.35 -2.13 -21.32
C ASP A 316 17.52 -0.62 -21.06
N ILE A 317 16.64 -0.04 -20.23
CA ILE A 317 16.64 1.39 -19.90
C ILE A 317 16.32 1.63 -18.41
N SER A 318 16.90 2.67 -17.81
CA SER A 318 16.49 3.15 -16.48
C SER A 318 15.89 4.55 -16.59
N VAL A 319 14.76 4.78 -15.92
CA VAL A 319 14.01 6.05 -16.00
C VAL A 319 13.82 6.62 -14.60
N GLN A 320 14.23 7.87 -14.43
CA GLN A 320 14.21 8.58 -13.16
C GLN A 320 13.57 9.94 -13.31
N TRP A 321 12.94 10.43 -12.25
CA TRP A 321 12.54 11.84 -12.15
C TRP A 321 13.42 12.55 -11.14
N LEU A 322 13.79 13.79 -11.47
CA LEU A 322 14.47 14.68 -10.55
C LEU A 322 13.63 15.93 -10.33
N HIS A 323 13.67 16.44 -9.10
CA HIS A 323 13.11 17.72 -8.72
C HIS A 323 14.14 18.43 -7.86
N SER A 324 14.48 19.68 -8.21
CA SER A 324 15.57 20.42 -7.55
C SER A 324 16.90 19.64 -7.52
N ASP A 325 17.25 18.97 -8.62
CA ASP A 325 18.45 18.13 -8.77
C ASP A 325 18.52 16.90 -7.85
N VAL A 326 17.46 16.63 -7.09
CA VAL A 326 17.33 15.45 -6.23
C VAL A 326 16.50 14.39 -6.95
N GLN A 327 17.00 13.15 -6.97
CA GLN A 327 16.24 12.02 -7.49
C GLN A 327 15.02 11.73 -6.62
N LEU A 328 13.84 11.72 -7.24
CA LEU A 328 12.60 11.31 -6.59
C LEU A 328 12.58 9.78 -6.40
N PRO A 329 11.96 9.27 -5.32
CA PRO A 329 11.83 7.83 -5.10
C PRO A 329 11.07 7.13 -6.23
N ASP A 330 11.47 5.89 -6.56
CA ASP A 330 10.87 5.15 -7.68
C ASP A 330 9.39 4.81 -7.50
N ALA A 331 8.86 4.91 -6.27
CA ALA A 331 7.43 4.75 -5.99
C ALA A 331 6.58 5.97 -6.39
N ARG A 332 7.21 7.12 -6.70
CA ARG A 332 6.51 8.36 -7.08
C ARG A 332 6.04 8.37 -8.53
N HIS A 333 6.66 7.57 -9.39
CA HIS A 333 6.33 7.48 -10.80
C HIS A 333 5.96 6.05 -11.20
N SER A 334 5.32 5.91 -12.36
CA SER A 334 5.03 4.62 -12.97
C SER A 334 5.63 4.61 -14.36
N VAL A 335 6.40 3.57 -14.69
CA VAL A 335 7.02 3.38 -16.00
C VAL A 335 6.39 2.16 -16.69
N THR A 336 6.03 2.29 -17.96
CA THR A 336 5.51 1.16 -18.74
C THR A 336 6.62 0.19 -19.12
N GLN A 337 6.28 -1.08 -19.35
CA GLN A 337 7.21 -2.03 -19.97
C GLN A 337 7.64 -1.55 -21.38
N PRO A 338 8.90 -1.74 -21.79
CA PRO A 338 9.36 -1.43 -23.15
C PRO A 338 8.51 -2.12 -24.21
N ARG A 339 8.07 -1.36 -25.21
CA ARG A 339 7.33 -1.88 -26.37
C ARG A 339 8.01 -1.47 -27.65
N LYS A 340 7.94 -2.32 -28.67
CA LYS A 340 8.49 -2.00 -30.00
C LYS A 340 7.72 -0.84 -30.63
N THR A 341 8.43 0.12 -31.22
CA THR A 341 7.83 1.15 -32.06
C THR A 341 7.36 0.54 -33.39
N LYS A 342 6.61 1.31 -34.20
CA LYS A 342 6.29 0.88 -35.58
C LYS A 342 7.53 0.86 -36.48
N GLY A 343 8.57 1.62 -36.14
CA GLY A 343 9.85 1.64 -36.83
C GLY A 343 10.84 0.67 -36.17
N SER A 344 12.09 1.11 -36.05
CA SER A 344 13.12 0.40 -35.28
C SER A 344 13.21 0.94 -33.86
N GLY A 345 13.25 0.05 -32.87
CA GLY A 345 13.54 0.37 -31.47
C GLY A 345 12.35 0.25 -30.53
N PHE A 346 12.58 0.68 -29.30
CA PHE A 346 11.63 0.56 -28.20
C PHE A 346 11.16 1.93 -27.71
N PHE A 347 10.01 1.94 -27.03
CA PHE A 347 9.53 3.10 -26.31
C PHE A 347 8.94 2.73 -24.94
N VAL A 348 8.99 3.68 -24.02
CA VAL A 348 8.34 3.63 -22.71
C VAL A 348 7.69 4.98 -22.40
N PHE A 349 6.64 4.94 -21.57
CA PHE A 349 6.07 6.13 -20.94
C PHE A 349 6.35 6.10 -19.43
N SER A 350 6.70 7.24 -18.86
CA SER A 350 6.69 7.45 -17.41
C SER A 350 5.66 8.51 -17.03
N ARG A 351 4.92 8.25 -15.94
CA ARG A 351 3.92 9.16 -15.38
C ARG A 351 4.32 9.54 -13.96
N LEU A 352 4.36 10.83 -13.66
CA LEU A 352 4.61 11.39 -12.33
C LEU A 352 3.45 12.30 -11.91
N GLU A 353 2.94 12.13 -10.70
CA GLU A 353 2.04 13.11 -10.08
C GLU A 353 2.82 14.06 -9.17
N VAL A 354 2.63 15.36 -9.39
CA VAL A 354 3.25 16.45 -8.63
C VAL A 354 2.19 17.27 -7.93
N THR A 355 2.57 17.90 -6.84
CA THR A 355 1.71 18.71 -5.96
C THR A 355 2.07 20.18 -6.03
N LYS A 356 1.12 21.03 -5.66
CA LYS A 356 1.30 22.48 -5.69
C LYS A 356 2.51 22.97 -4.90
N ALA A 357 2.72 22.40 -3.72
CA ALA A 357 3.89 22.70 -2.91
C ALA A 357 5.21 22.42 -3.63
N GLU A 358 5.30 21.35 -4.43
CA GLU A 358 6.53 20.97 -5.14
C GLU A 358 6.87 21.96 -6.26
N TRP A 359 5.90 22.35 -7.10
CA TRP A 359 6.17 23.31 -8.17
C TRP A 359 6.26 24.76 -7.66
N GLU A 360 5.66 25.09 -6.51
CA GLU A 360 5.89 26.37 -5.82
C GLU A 360 7.29 26.45 -5.21
N GLN A 361 7.87 25.32 -4.78
CA GLN A 361 9.25 25.25 -4.32
C GLN A 361 10.24 25.45 -5.47
N LYS A 362 10.09 24.68 -6.55
CA LYS A 362 10.86 24.83 -7.80
C LYS A 362 10.04 24.27 -8.95
N ASP A 363 9.68 25.09 -9.92
CA ASP A 363 8.86 24.66 -11.06
C ASP A 363 9.72 24.05 -12.18
N GLU A 364 10.49 23.02 -11.83
CA GLU A 364 11.37 22.32 -12.75
C GLU A 364 11.44 20.83 -12.38
N PHE A 365 10.93 20.00 -13.27
CA PHE A 365 10.94 18.54 -13.14
C PHE A 365 11.68 17.94 -14.32
N ILE A 366 12.65 17.08 -14.05
CA ILE A 366 13.53 16.50 -15.08
C ILE A 366 13.22 15.02 -15.22
N CYS A 367 12.82 14.60 -16.42
CA CYS A 367 12.80 13.18 -16.78
C CYS A 367 14.18 12.80 -17.30
N ARG A 368 14.83 11.83 -16.64
CA ARG A 368 16.17 11.34 -16.95
C ARG A 368 16.11 9.88 -17.40
N ALA A 369 16.59 9.61 -18.60
CA ALA A 369 16.77 8.28 -19.16
C ALA A 369 18.26 7.89 -19.14
N VAL A 370 18.58 6.73 -18.59
CA VAL A 370 19.92 6.13 -18.61
C VAL A 370 19.92 4.94 -19.56
N HIS A 371 20.79 4.97 -20.59
CA HIS A 371 20.80 3.98 -21.66
C HIS A 371 22.20 3.83 -22.29
N GLU A 372 22.58 2.61 -22.70
CA GLU A 372 23.96 2.33 -23.16
C GLU A 372 24.39 3.13 -24.39
N ALA A 373 23.44 3.48 -25.26
CA ALA A 373 23.70 4.20 -26.50
C ALA A 373 23.62 5.73 -26.35
N ALA A 374 23.29 6.25 -25.17
CA ALA A 374 23.22 7.68 -24.93
C ALA A 374 24.64 8.27 -24.79
N SER A 375 24.90 9.37 -25.50
CA SER A 375 26.21 10.02 -25.56
C SER A 375 26.07 11.49 -25.15
N PRO A 376 27.05 12.07 -24.42
CA PRO A 376 28.37 11.51 -24.05
C PRO A 376 28.41 10.74 -22.72
N SER A 377 27.32 10.73 -21.94
CA SER A 377 27.35 10.31 -20.53
C SER A 377 26.35 9.21 -20.17
N TRP A 378 25.88 8.42 -21.15
CA TRP A 378 24.80 7.42 -20.98
C TRP A 378 23.47 8.00 -20.51
N ILE A 379 23.33 9.32 -20.48
CA ILE A 379 22.16 10.04 -20.00
C ILE A 379 21.56 10.88 -21.12
N VAL A 380 20.24 10.80 -21.28
CA VAL A 380 19.44 11.80 -21.99
C VAL A 380 18.37 12.30 -21.03
N GLN A 381 18.19 13.61 -20.93
CA GLN A 381 17.22 14.18 -20.01
C GLN A 381 16.55 15.41 -20.58
N GLN A 382 15.34 15.68 -20.14
CA GLN A 382 14.61 16.88 -20.49
C GLN A 382 13.81 17.38 -19.29
N ALA A 383 13.80 18.70 -19.12
CA ALA A 383 13.06 19.39 -18.09
C ALA A 383 11.66 19.79 -18.59
N VAL A 384 10.72 19.88 -17.65
CA VAL A 384 9.39 20.45 -17.85
C VAL A 384 9.02 21.30 -16.64
N SER A 385 8.33 22.41 -16.91
CA SER A 385 7.68 23.22 -15.89
C SER A 385 6.17 22.97 -15.95
N VAL A 386 5.53 22.99 -14.79
CA VAL A 386 4.09 22.91 -14.63
C VAL A 386 3.45 24.19 -15.15
N ASN A 387 4.04 25.36 -14.87
CA ASN A 387 3.54 26.65 -15.32
C ASN A 387 4.43 27.17 -16.46
N PRO A 388 4.05 26.97 -17.74
CA PRO A 388 4.80 27.54 -18.86
C PRO A 388 4.72 29.08 -18.80
N GLY A 389 5.86 29.74 -18.52
CA GLY A 389 5.99 31.20 -18.64
C GLY A 389 6.10 32.01 -17.33
N LYS A 390 6.71 31.46 -16.28
CA LYS A 390 7.26 32.29 -15.19
C LYS A 390 8.79 32.26 -15.20
#